data_AF-A0A244EB85-F1
#
_entry.id   AF-A0A244EB85-F1
#
_cell.length_a   1.000
_cell.length_b   1.000
_cell.length_c   1.000
_cell.angle_alpha   90.00
_cell.angle_beta   90.00
_cell.angle_gamma   90.00
#
_symmetry.space_group_name_H-M   'P 1'
#
loop_
_entity.id
_entity.type
_entity.pdbx_description
1 polymer ?
#
loop_
_entity_poly.entity_id
_entity_poly.type
_entity_poly.pdbx_seq_one_letter_code
_entity_poly.pdbx_strand_id
1 'polypeptide(L)' 'MWQPEIPTLQLGKPLSHSQEWQLAFADEWCRLAEGMADEHQVYDLANELYPVHGARDPVEVAREDWDTPA' A
#
# COMPACT_ATOMS: atom_id res chain seq x y z
N MET A 1 -6.82 13.12 -2.74
CA MET A 1 -6.36 12.29 -1.61
C MET A 1 -7.14 11.00 -1.75
N TRP A 2 -6.44 9.91 -2.03
CA TRP A 2 -7.09 8.61 -2.23
C TRP A 2 -7.76 8.16 -0.94
N GLN A 3 -8.86 7.42 -1.00
CA GLN A 3 -9.49 6.83 0.19
C GLN A 3 -10.10 5.49 -0.23
N PRO A 4 -10.03 4.46 0.61
CA PRO A 4 -10.71 3.21 0.32
C PRO A 4 -12.23 3.42 0.36
N GLU A 5 -12.97 2.65 -0.45
CA GLU A 5 -14.44 2.72 -0.48
C GLU A 5 -15.07 2.30 0.87
N ILE A 6 -14.39 1.40 1.59
CA ILE A 6 -14.74 0.96 2.93
C ILE A 6 -13.54 1.19 3.83
N PRO A 7 -13.63 2.07 4.84
CA PRO A 7 -12.54 2.30 5.77
C PRO A 7 -12.15 1.03 6.52
N THR A 8 -10.85 0.77 6.61
CA THR A 8 -10.35 -0.39 7.33
C THR A 8 -10.39 -0.11 8.83
N LEU A 9 -10.99 -1.03 9.59
CA LEU A 9 -11.08 -0.92 11.05
C LEU A 9 -10.02 -1.82 11.71
N GLN A 10 -9.09 -1.22 12.43
CA GLN A 10 -8.18 -1.94 13.33
C GLN A 10 -8.65 -1.76 14.78
N LEU A 11 -8.98 -2.89 15.44
CA LEU A 11 -9.52 -2.90 16.80
C LEU A 11 -10.76 -1.98 16.98
N GLY A 12 -11.60 -1.90 15.95
CA GLY A 12 -12.82 -1.09 15.95
C GLY A 12 -12.59 0.41 15.75
N LYS A 13 -11.37 0.85 15.42
CA LYS A 13 -11.06 2.23 15.06
C LYS A 13 -10.66 2.32 13.58
N PRO A 14 -11.09 3.36 12.85
CA PRO A 14 -10.61 3.58 11.49
C PRO A 14 -9.11 3.83 11.51
N LEU A 15 -8.43 3.23 10.53
CA LEU A 15 -7.04 3.52 10.26
C LEU A 15 -6.88 4.98 9.82
N SER A 16 -5.68 5.53 10.03
CA SER A 16 -5.34 6.80 9.38
C SER A 16 -5.26 6.59 7.87
N HIS A 17 -5.46 7.65 7.11
CA HIS A 17 -5.30 7.61 5.65
C HIS A 17 -3.95 7.00 5.22
N SER A 18 -2.85 7.29 5.93
CA SER A 18 -1.55 6.70 5.61
C SER A 18 -1.51 5.20 5.85
N GLN A 19 -2.14 4.73 6.92
CA GLN A 19 -2.22 3.30 7.25
C GLN A 19 -3.11 2.56 6.24
N GLU A 20 -4.23 3.15 5.82
CA GLU A 20 -5.09 2.58 4.76
C GLU A 20 -4.33 2.48 3.44
N TRP A 21 -3.60 3.52 3.08
CA TRP A 21 -2.81 3.56 1.85
C TRP A 21 -1.71 2.50 1.86
N GLN A 22 -0.98 2.40 2.97
CA GLN A 22 0.11 1.43 3.13
C GLN A 22 -0.39 -0.02 3.12
N LEU A 23 -1.52 -0.29 3.77
CA LEU A 23 -2.12 -1.62 3.80
C LEU A 23 -2.58 -2.05 2.39
N ALA A 24 -3.26 -1.15 1.66
CA ALA A 24 -3.68 -1.44 0.29
C ALA A 24 -2.49 -1.62 -0.68
N PHE A 25 -1.41 -0.84 -0.49
CA PHE A 25 -0.17 -1.02 -1.26
C PHE A 25 0.45 -2.39 -0.95
N ALA A 26 0.58 -2.73 0.33
CA ALA A 26 1.20 -3.96 0.77
C ALA A 26 0.43 -5.21 0.32
N ASP A 27 -0.91 -5.18 0.42
CA ASP A 27 -1.77 -6.26 -0.08
C ASP A 27 -1.58 -6.50 -1.58
N GLU A 28 -1.53 -5.43 -2.38
CA GLU A 28 -1.30 -5.56 -3.82
C GLU A 28 0.12 -6.07 -4.14
N TRP A 29 1.13 -5.56 -3.43
CA TRP A 29 2.51 -6.01 -3.60
C TRP A 29 2.68 -7.48 -3.26
N CYS A 30 2.12 -7.92 -2.13
CA CYS A 30 2.10 -9.33 -1.74
C CYS A 30 1.37 -10.19 -2.77
N ARG A 31 0.27 -9.69 -3.36
CA ARG A 31 -0.44 -10.39 -4.45
C ARG A 31 0.44 -10.54 -5.70
N LEU A 32 1.16 -9.50 -6.09
CA LEU A 32 2.09 -9.52 -7.25
C LEU A 32 3.26 -10.47 -7.01
N ALA A 33 3.78 -10.51 -5.78
CA ALA A 33 4.83 -11.42 -5.36
C ALA A 33 4.35 -12.85 -5.06
N GLU A 34 3.09 -13.19 -5.34
CA GLU A 34 2.47 -14.49 -5.02
C GLU A 34 2.62 -14.90 -3.54
N GLY A 35 2.63 -13.93 -2.63
CA GLY A 35 2.80 -14.12 -1.19
C GLY A 35 4.25 -14.35 -0.74
N MET A 36 5.22 -14.20 -1.65
CA MET A 36 6.65 -14.41 -1.34
C MET A 36 7.37 -13.13 -0.89
N ALA A 37 6.68 -12.00 -0.85
CA ALA A 37 7.25 -10.74 -0.38
C ALA A 37 7.40 -10.75 1.15
N ASP A 38 8.51 -10.18 1.64
CA ASP A 38 8.69 -9.91 3.06
C ASP A 38 7.82 -8.72 3.46
N GLU A 39 6.81 -8.99 4.30
CA GLU A 39 5.84 -7.99 4.73
C GLU A 39 6.49 -6.74 5.35
N HIS A 40 7.59 -6.89 6.12
CA HIS A 40 8.29 -5.75 6.71
C HIS A 40 8.93 -4.87 5.64
N GLN A 41 9.59 -5.47 4.64
CA GLN A 41 10.20 -4.73 3.54
C GLN A 41 9.16 -4.00 2.70
N VAL A 42 7.99 -4.64 2.50
CA VAL A 42 6.88 -4.03 1.74
C VAL A 42 6.31 -2.82 2.49
N TYR A 43 6.13 -2.91 3.81
CA TYR A 43 5.67 -1.76 4.59
C TYR A 43 6.69 -0.62 4.65
N ASP A 44 7.99 -0.94 4.70
CA ASP A 44 9.05 0.07 4.61
C ASP A 44 8.99 0.80 3.28
N LEU A 45 8.84 0.07 2.16
CA LEU A 45 8.65 0.66 0.84
C LEU A 45 7.39 1.53 0.77
N ALA A 46 6.26 1.04 1.30
CA ALA A 46 5.01 1.80 1.34
C ALA A 46 5.14 3.10 2.16
N ASN A 47 5.91 3.07 3.25
CA ASN A 47 6.23 4.26 4.05
C ASN A 47 7.05 5.28 3.26
N GLU A 48 8.01 4.83 2.45
CA GLU A 48 8.85 5.69 1.61
C GLU A 48 8.08 6.34 0.46
N LEU A 49 7.15 5.61 -0.16
CA LEU A 49 6.37 6.09 -1.31
C LEU A 49 5.21 7.02 -0.91
N TYR A 50 4.63 6.82 0.26
CA TYR A 50 3.44 7.55 0.70
C TYR A 50 3.56 9.09 0.67
N PRO A 51 4.67 9.73 1.09
CA PRO A 51 4.81 11.19 1.05
C PRO A 51 4.65 11.80 -0.36
N VAL A 52 5.02 11.04 -1.40
CA VAL A 52 4.97 11.48 -2.80
C VAL A 52 3.69 11.00 -3.48
N HIS A 53 3.23 9.78 -3.16
CA HIS A 53 2.16 9.09 -3.88
C HIS A 53 0.85 8.94 -3.09
N GLY A 54 0.77 9.37 -1.83
CA GLY A 54 -0.41 9.17 -0.97
C GLY A 54 -1.72 9.76 -1.49
N ALA A 55 -1.67 10.63 -2.50
CA ALA A 55 -2.87 11.12 -3.18
C ALA A 55 -3.40 10.20 -4.29
N ARG A 56 -2.57 9.26 -4.78
CA ARG A 56 -2.84 8.28 -5.84
C ARG A 56 -3.34 6.96 -5.26
N ASP A 57 -3.90 6.11 -6.13
CA ASP A 57 -4.27 4.75 -5.77
C ASP A 57 -3.02 3.91 -5.45
N PRO A 58 -2.86 3.39 -4.22
CA PRO A 58 -1.74 2.54 -3.84
C PRO A 58 -1.64 1.27 -4.69
N VAL A 59 -2.76 0.74 -5.20
CA VAL A 59 -2.78 -0.45 -6.07
C VAL A 59 -2.14 -0.15 -7.42
N GLU A 60 -2.44 1.01 -8.01
CA GLU A 60 -1.81 1.45 -9.26
C GLU A 60 -0.32 1.69 -9.04
N VAL A 61 0.05 2.35 -7.95
CA VAL A 61 1.46 2.64 -7.61
C VAL A 61 2.25 1.34 -7.41
N ALA A 62 1.70 0.34 -6.72
CA ALA A 62 2.34 -0.96 -6.54
C ALA A 62 2.60 -1.67 -7.88
N ARG A 63 1.64 -1.62 -8.82
CA ARG A 63 1.81 -2.21 -10.16
C ARG A 63 2.86 -1.48 -10.98
N GLU A 64 2.81 -0.15 -11.00
CA GLU A 64 3.78 0.67 -11.73
C GLU A 64 5.21 0.43 -11.23
N ASP A 65 5.39 0.42 -9.91
CA ASP A 65 6.71 0.24 -9.30
C ASP A 65 7.23 -1.19 -9.51
N TRP A 66 6.35 -2.21 -9.44
CA TRP A 66 6.68 -3.60 -9.76
C TRP A 66 7.07 -3.83 -11.23
N ASP A 67 6.37 -3.19 -12.16
CA ASP A 67 6.62 -3.32 -13.60
C ASP A 67 7.80 -2.46 -14.08
N THR A 68 8.37 -1.60 -13.21
CA THR A 68 9.52 -0.77 -13.55
C THR A 68 10.82 -1.58 -13.42
N PRO A 69 11.51 -1.92 -14.52
CA PRO A 69 12.81 -2.58 -14.42
C PRO A 69 13.83 -1.61 -13.82
N ALA A 70 14.55 -2.08 -12.79
CA ALA A 70 15.66 -1.37 -12.16
C ALA A 70 16.84 -1.11 -13.12
#